data_AF-A0A966MHR3-F1
#
_entry.id   AF-A0A966MHR3-F1
#
_cell.length_a   1.000
_cell.length_b   1.000
_cell.length_c   1.000
_cell.angle_alpha   90.00
_cell.angle_beta   90.00
_cell.angle_gamma   90.00
#
_symmetry.space_group_name_H-M   'P 1'
#
loop_
_entity.id
_entity.type
_entity.pdbx_description
1 polymer ?
#
loop_
_entity_poly.entity_id
_entity_poly.type
_entity_poly.pdbx_seq_one_letter_code
_entity_poly.pdbx_strand_id
1 'polypeptide(L)' 'RKVKHPLYGKVMKRATKVHAHDENNSASIGDVVTVKECRPISKSKTWVLVENNPSIEETKSEESE' A
#
# COMPACT_ATOMS: atom_id res chain seq x y z
N ARG A 1 11.74 -1.15 -0.70
CA ARG A 1 13.03 -1.23 0.03
C ARG A 1 14.20 -0.78 -0.84
N LYS A 2 15.27 -0.19 -0.27
CA LYS A 2 16.51 0.16 -0.98
C LYS A 2 17.55 -0.94 -0.72
N VAL A 3 18.18 -1.49 -1.76
CA VAL A 3 19.16 -2.59 -1.66
C VAL A 3 20.39 -2.22 -2.48
N LYS A 4 21.58 -2.44 -1.94
CA LYS A 4 22.83 -2.26 -2.70
C LYS A 4 23.02 -3.42 -3.68
N HIS A 5 23.41 -3.11 -4.92
CA HIS A 5 23.81 -4.14 -5.87
C HIS A 5 25.05 -4.87 -5.33
N PRO A 6 25.09 -6.22 -5.30
CA PRO A 6 26.17 -6.96 -4.65
C PRO A 6 27.54 -6.70 -5.30
N LEU A 7 27.58 -6.64 -6.64
CA LEU A 7 28.83 -6.38 -7.38
C LEU A 7 29.19 -4.88 -7.48
N TYR A 8 28.25 -4.03 -7.90
CA TYR A 8 28.53 -2.63 -8.24
C TYR A 8 28.29 -1.62 -7.10
N GLY A 9 27.75 -2.03 -5.94
CA GLY A 9 27.48 -1.13 -4.81
C GLY A 9 26.38 -0.07 -5.02
N LYS A 10 25.86 0.08 -6.25
CA LYS A 10 24.77 1.02 -6.59
C LYS A 10 23.52 0.73 -5.76
N VAL A 11 22.95 1.76 -5.13
CA VAL A 11 21.69 1.65 -4.37
C VAL A 11 20.52 1.57 -5.35
N MET A 12 19.82 0.44 -5.34
CA MET A 12 18.67 0.17 -6.21
C MET A 12 17.38 0.09 -5.37
N LYS A 13 16.26 0.54 -5.93
CA LYS A 13 14.93 0.37 -5.34
C LYS A 13 14.36 -0.98 -5.75
N ARG A 14 13.86 -1.77 -4.80
CA ARG A 14 13.11 -3.01 -5.04
C ARG A 14 11.72 -2.90 -4.42
N ALA A 15 10.71 -3.30 -5.19
CA ALA A 15 9.32 -3.43 -4.77
C ALA A 15 8.89 -4.91 -4.83
N THR A 16 7.97 -5.30 -3.96
CA THR A 16 7.39 -6.65 -3.93
C THR A 16 5.89 -6.49 -3.99
N LYS A 17 5.23 -7.24 -4.88
CA LYS A 17 3.76 -7.28 -4.96
C LYS A 17 3.27 -8.26 -3.90
N VAL A 18 2.34 -7.83 -3.06
CA VAL A 18 1.71 -8.66 -2.02
C VAL A 18 0.20 -8.66 -2.22
N HIS A 19 -0.45 -9.77 -1.89
CA HIS A 19 -1.91 -9.87 -1.95
C HIS A 19 -2.49 -9.59 -0.56
N ALA A 20 -3.13 -8.43 -0.45
CA ALA A 20 -3.89 -8.06 0.73
C ALA A 20 -5.30 -8.64 0.67
N HIS A 21 -5.82 -8.98 1.85
CA HIS A 21 -7.21 -9.32 2.07
C HIS A 21 -7.96 -8.07 2.51
N ASP A 22 -9.08 -7.82 1.84
CA ASP A 22 -10.06 -6.79 2.13
C ASP A 22 -11.44 -7.43 1.93
N GLU A 23 -12.27 -7.44 2.96
CA GLU A 23 -13.61 -8.04 2.93
C GLU A 23 -14.67 -7.07 2.43
N ASN A 24 -14.51 -5.79 2.77
CA ASN A 24 -15.49 -4.76 2.46
C ASN A 24 -15.15 -3.99 1.17
N ASN A 25 -14.03 -4.34 0.51
CA ASN A 25 -13.54 -3.69 -0.70
C ASN A 25 -13.44 -2.16 -0.54
N SER A 26 -12.91 -1.78 0.62
CA SER A 26 -12.77 -0.41 1.08
C SER A 26 -11.68 0.36 0.30
N ALA A 27 -10.62 -0.33 -0.13
CA ALA A 27 -9.51 0.29 -0.84
C ALA A 27 -9.76 0.38 -2.35
N SER A 28 -9.54 1.57 -2.92
CA SER A 28 -9.64 1.83 -4.36
C SER A 28 -8.27 1.87 -5.04
N ILE A 29 -8.28 1.83 -6.37
CA ILE A 29 -7.06 1.93 -7.18
C ILE A 29 -6.51 3.35 -7.06
N GLY A 30 -5.29 3.48 -6.54
CA GLY A 30 -4.63 4.78 -6.36
C GLY A 30 -4.39 5.14 -4.89
N ASP A 31 -5.04 4.45 -3.96
CA ASP A 31 -4.92 4.72 -2.54
C ASP A 31 -3.57 4.26 -1.97
N VAL A 32 -3.02 5.06 -1.07
CA VAL A 32 -1.82 4.71 -0.29
C VAL A 32 -2.28 3.97 0.96
N VAL A 33 -2.18 2.65 0.93
CA VAL A 33 -2.66 1.79 2.01
C VAL A 33 -1.51 1.19 2.82
N THR A 34 -1.74 0.97 4.11
CA THR A 34 -0.85 0.19 4.97
C THR A 34 -1.37 -1.25 5.06
N VAL A 35 -0.48 -2.23 5.10
CA VAL A 35 -0.85 -3.65 5.22
C VAL A 35 -0.12 -4.30 6.39
N LYS A 36 -0.79 -5.20 7.11
CA LYS A 36 -0.21 -6.01 8.19
C LYS A 36 -0.13 -7.48 7.81
N GLU A 37 0.83 -8.19 8.39
CA GLU A 37 0.89 -9.65 8.31
C GLU A 37 -0.26 -10.28 9.12
N CYS A 38 -0.81 -11.38 8.63
CA CYS A 38 -1.87 -12.12 9.30
C CYS A 38 -1.71 -13.63 9.10
N ARG A 39 -2.56 -14.43 9.76
CA ARG A 39 -2.71 -15.85 9.41
C ARG A 39 -3.00 -15.99 7.90
N PRO A 40 -2.51 -17.03 7.22
CA PRO A 40 -2.83 -17.23 5.82
C PRO A 40 -4.36 -17.33 5.64
N ILE A 41 -4.89 -16.51 4.74
CA ILE A 41 -6.31 -16.48 4.38
C ILE A 41 -6.51 -17.30 3.10
N SER A 42 -5.51 -17.33 2.23
CA SER A 42 -5.44 -18.21 1.06
C SER A 42 -3.99 -18.63 0.79
N LYS A 43 -3.76 -19.33 -0.32
CA LYS A 43 -2.41 -19.72 -0.78
C LYS A 43 -1.46 -18.53 -0.93
N SER A 44 -1.96 -17.35 -1.29
CA SER A 44 -1.16 -16.14 -1.55
C SER A 44 -1.54 -14.92 -0.71
N LYS A 45 -2.72 -14.92 -0.07
CA LYS A 45 -3.19 -13.83 0.79
C LYS A 45 -2.75 -14.08 2.24
N THR A 46 -1.68 -13.41 2.65
CA THR A 46 -1.12 -13.44 4.01
C THR A 46 -1.02 -12.04 4.63
N TRP A 47 -1.63 -11.06 3.96
CA TRP A 47 -1.62 -9.65 4.37
C TRP A 47 -3.06 -9.18 4.51
N VAL A 48 -3.32 -8.30 5.48
CA VAL A 48 -4.62 -7.66 5.70
C VAL A 48 -4.46 -6.15 5.60
N LEU A 49 -5.45 -5.49 5.02
CA LEU A 49 -5.52 -4.04 4.95
C LEU A 49 -5.57 -3.42 6.36
N VAL A 50 -4.73 -2.41 6.61
CA VAL A 50 -4.79 -1.57 7.82
C VAL A 50 -5.06 -0.16 7.35
N GLU A 51 -6.24 0.34 7.71
CA GLU A 51 -6.67 1.68 7.40
C GLU A 51 -5.85 2.67 8.22
N ASN A 52 -4.84 3.27 7.59
CA ASN A 52 -4.08 4.40 8.12
C ASN A 52 -4.10 5.46 7.03
N ASN A 53 -5.16 6.25 6.99
CA ASN A 53 -5.20 7.43 6.13
C ASN A 53 -4.97 8.65 7.03
N PRO A 54 -3.76 9.25 7.07
CA PRO A 54 -3.64 10.62 7.54
C PRO A 54 -4.34 11.49 6.49
N SER A 55 -5.56 11.91 6.82
CA SER A 55 -6.35 12.95 6.17
C SER A 55 -5.47 13.97 5.42
N ILE A 56 -5.44 13.87 4.09
CA ILE A 56 -5.18 15.03 3.24
C ILE A 56 -6.55 15.63 2.96
N GLU A 57 -6.97 16.52 3.86
CA GLU A 57 -8.07 17.45 3.61
C GLU A 57 -7.61 18.39 2.48
N GLU A 58 -7.99 18.08 1.25
CA GLU A 58 -8.18 19.14 0.24
C GLU A 58 -9.68 19.37 0.12
N THR A 59 -10.14 20.36 0.89
CA THR A 59 -11.39 21.06 0.72
C THR A 59 -11.55 21.49 -0.73
N LYS A 60 -12.41 20.78 -1.47
CA LYS A 60 -12.93 21.25 -2.75
C LYS A 60 -14.18 22.12 -2.47
N SER A 61 -13.93 23.30 -1.92
CA SER A 61 -14.79 24.49 -1.99
C SER A 61 -13.90 25.51 -2.71
N GLU A 62 -14.17 26.03 -3.90
CA GLU A 62 -15.39 26.63 -4.43
C GLU A 62 -15.31 26.58 -5.98
N GLU A 63 -16.33 26.04 -6.66
CA GLU A 63 -16.69 26.47 -8.02
C GLU A 63 -18.20 26.74 -8.00
N SER A 64 -18.56 27.96 -7.60
CA SER A 64 -19.85 28.58 -7.89
C SER A 64 -19.68 30.10 -7.91
N GLU A 65 -19.27 30.64 -9.05
CA GLU A 65 -19.95 31.74 -9.77
C GLU A 65 -19.34 31.95 -11.16
#